data_AF-A0A1F8QUM4-F1
#
_entry.id   AF-A0A1F8QUM4-F1
#
_cell.length_a   1.000
_cell.length_b   1.000
_cell.length_c   1.000
_cell.angle_alpha   90.00
_cell.angle_beta   90.00
_cell.angle_gamma   90.00
#
_symmetry.space_group_name_H-M   'P 1'
#
loop_
_entity.id
_entity.type
_entity.pdbx_description
1 polymer ?
#
loop_
_entity_poly.entity_id
_entity_poly.type
_entity_poly.pdbx_seq_one_letter_code
_entity_poly.pdbx_strand_id
1 'polypeptide(L)'
;MPDLKVSFACTPYDRVMPLISGEVKPDGVTLEYQGAPGGVPRIFYEQIKFHRYDVSEMSMSSYLRMRPVGLPYRLLPVFHNRNFSYTYVHVRRDAGIRQGHPEDLKGKRIGIGDYQQSLGLWTRGILHTEFGVKAEDMVWYQERGRHFSHTGASAEAGLKLPSNLKLIYAETDFNTMFMNGELDAVTGLGFRTGRAETSGLSRIPASGIDGPRGGGSPDLMTLFPDPKTEAIRFFKKTGVYPPNHTTVVRESILEEHPWVALSLMEAFEESKRVAAERFRRNLPSLMVFGPNYLREIDEVFGPDPFPYGIKANARAFDMAQTFSVEQGLTERKQPLEEIFPQEVIYSEERLTDESNRE
;
A
#
# COMPACT_ATOMS: atom_id res chain seq x y z
N MET A 1 16.83 -32.49 3.20
CA MET A 1 15.37 -32.71 3.03
C MET A 1 14.94 -31.97 1.76
N PRO A 2 13.87 -32.37 1.07
CA PRO A 2 13.35 -31.54 -0.02
C PRO A 2 12.88 -30.18 0.53
N ASP A 3 13.03 -29.12 -0.27
CA ASP A 3 12.55 -27.78 0.09
C ASP A 3 11.04 -27.79 0.35
N LEU A 4 10.61 -26.97 1.31
CA LEU A 4 9.21 -26.66 1.52
C LEU A 4 8.70 -25.84 0.33
N LYS A 5 7.68 -26.33 -0.37
CA LYS A 5 7.05 -25.61 -1.48
C LYS A 5 5.91 -24.76 -0.95
N VAL A 6 5.96 -23.45 -1.24
CA VAL A 6 4.91 -22.51 -0.83
C VAL A 6 4.45 -21.69 -2.03
N SER A 7 3.14 -21.48 -2.14
CA SER A 7 2.59 -20.58 -3.15
C SER A 7 2.94 -19.12 -2.84
N PHE A 8 3.37 -18.36 -3.85
CA PHE A 8 3.79 -16.97 -3.69
C PHE A 8 3.08 -16.05 -4.69
N ALA A 9 2.41 -15.00 -4.20
CA ALA A 9 1.75 -14.01 -5.06
C ALA A 9 2.05 -12.57 -4.64
N CYS A 10 2.70 -11.81 -5.51
CA CYS A 10 2.97 -10.39 -5.30
C CYS A 10 3.08 -9.67 -6.65
N THR A 11 3.05 -8.35 -6.63
CA THR A 11 3.48 -7.55 -7.78
C THR A 11 4.98 -7.80 -8.04
N PRO A 12 5.41 -7.96 -9.30
CA PRO A 12 6.81 -8.19 -9.64
C PRO A 12 7.61 -6.87 -9.59
N TYR A 13 7.77 -6.32 -8.38
CA TYR A 13 8.65 -5.17 -8.16
C TYR A 13 10.09 -5.55 -8.51
N ASP A 14 10.85 -4.59 -9.02
CA ASP A 14 12.30 -4.68 -9.21
C ASP A 14 13.03 -5.33 -8.01
N ARG A 15 12.69 -4.93 -6.79
CA ARG A 15 13.26 -5.47 -5.53
C ARG A 15 12.92 -6.94 -5.26
N VAL A 16 11.88 -7.48 -5.90
CA VAL A 16 11.41 -8.86 -5.71
C VAL A 16 11.77 -9.74 -6.93
N MET A 17 12.20 -9.14 -8.04
CA MET A 17 12.55 -9.88 -9.25
C MET A 17 13.65 -10.94 -9.04
N PRO A 18 14.73 -10.69 -8.27
CA PRO A 18 15.72 -11.74 -7.98
C PRO A 18 15.13 -12.97 -7.26
N LEU A 19 14.12 -12.79 -6.38
CA LEU A 19 13.37 -13.92 -5.82
C LEU A 19 12.53 -14.64 -6.87
N ILE A 20 11.79 -13.87 -7.68
CA ILE A 20 10.89 -14.43 -8.70
C ILE A 20 11.67 -15.20 -9.78
N SER A 21 12.87 -14.74 -10.14
CA SER A 21 13.75 -15.42 -11.10
C SER A 21 14.51 -16.61 -10.51
N GLY A 22 14.54 -16.74 -9.18
CA GLY A 22 15.34 -17.73 -8.45
C GLY A 22 16.84 -17.42 -8.39
N GLU A 23 17.24 -16.18 -8.71
CA GLU A 23 18.61 -15.67 -8.49
C GLU A 23 18.94 -15.60 -7.00
N VAL A 24 17.95 -15.19 -6.20
CA VAL A 24 17.97 -15.26 -4.74
C VAL A 24 16.91 -16.26 -4.30
N LYS A 25 17.23 -17.09 -3.31
CA LYS A 25 16.31 -18.10 -2.78
C LYS A 25 16.29 -18.06 -1.26
N PRO A 26 15.11 -18.16 -0.63
CA PRO A 26 15.03 -18.48 0.79
C PRO A 26 15.62 -19.87 1.03
N ASP A 27 16.40 -20.01 2.11
CA ASP A 27 16.95 -21.30 2.53
C ASP A 27 15.81 -22.30 2.81
N GLY A 28 15.96 -23.52 2.32
CA GLY A 28 15.00 -24.61 2.50
C GLY A 28 13.58 -24.38 1.93
N VAL A 29 13.34 -23.33 1.16
CA VAL A 29 12.00 -22.97 0.63
C VAL A 29 12.04 -22.77 -0.88
N THR A 30 11.10 -23.40 -1.58
CA THR A 30 10.82 -23.13 -2.99
C THR A 30 9.56 -22.25 -3.10
N LEU A 31 9.73 -21.03 -3.61
CA LEU A 31 8.62 -20.11 -3.90
C LEU A 31 7.99 -20.41 -5.26
N GLU A 32 6.74 -20.87 -5.26
CA GLU A 32 5.96 -21.07 -6.48
C GLU A 32 5.23 -19.78 -6.85
N TYR A 33 5.88 -18.92 -7.63
CA TYR A 33 5.32 -17.62 -8.02
C TYR A 33 4.11 -17.76 -8.95
N GLN A 34 2.96 -17.25 -8.49
CA GLN A 34 1.67 -17.33 -9.17
C GLN A 34 1.28 -16.02 -9.89
N GLY A 35 2.17 -15.02 -9.88
CA GLY A 35 1.89 -13.71 -10.49
C GLY A 35 1.02 -12.79 -9.62
N ALA A 36 0.64 -11.67 -10.24
CA ALA A 36 -0.43 -10.78 -9.76
C ALA A 36 -1.53 -10.65 -10.83
N PRO A 37 -2.25 -11.74 -11.16
CA PRO A 37 -3.26 -11.72 -12.21
C PRO A 37 -4.39 -10.76 -11.82
N GLY A 38 -4.68 -9.76 -12.65
CA GLY A 38 -5.62 -8.69 -12.32
C GLY A 38 -5.05 -7.63 -11.35
N GLY A 39 -3.74 -7.61 -11.12
CA GLY A 39 -3.13 -6.65 -10.20
C GLY A 39 -3.34 -6.99 -8.73
N VAL A 40 -2.59 -6.29 -7.88
CA VAL A 40 -2.48 -6.63 -6.46
C VAL A 40 -3.79 -6.57 -5.66
N PRO A 41 -4.78 -5.71 -5.96
CA PRO A 41 -6.06 -5.72 -5.23
C PRO A 41 -6.81 -7.05 -5.30
N ARG A 42 -6.61 -7.83 -6.37
CA ARG A 42 -7.20 -9.16 -6.47
C ARG A 42 -6.52 -10.15 -5.52
N ILE A 43 -5.20 -10.10 -5.38
CA ILE A 43 -4.47 -10.91 -4.39
C ILE A 43 -5.05 -10.67 -3.01
N PHE A 44 -5.19 -9.40 -2.62
CA PHE A 44 -5.73 -9.01 -1.32
C PHE A 44 -7.14 -9.54 -1.08
N TYR A 45 -8.04 -9.38 -2.07
CA TYR A 45 -9.40 -9.90 -1.98
C TYR A 45 -9.43 -11.42 -1.82
N GLU A 46 -8.68 -12.15 -2.65
CA GLU A 46 -8.60 -13.62 -2.58
C GLU A 46 -7.95 -14.09 -1.28
N GLN A 47 -7.03 -13.30 -0.73
CA GLN A 47 -6.40 -13.57 0.56
C GLN A 47 -7.40 -13.44 1.71
N ILE A 48 -8.24 -12.39 1.70
CA ILE A 48 -9.29 -12.16 2.70
C ILE A 48 -10.40 -13.21 2.60
N LYS A 49 -10.80 -13.59 1.37
CA LYS A 49 -11.97 -14.45 1.15
C LYS A 49 -11.67 -15.94 1.17
N PHE A 50 -10.54 -16.33 0.59
CA PHE A 50 -10.28 -17.73 0.24
C PHE A 50 -8.99 -18.27 0.85
N HIS A 51 -8.21 -17.42 1.52
CA HIS A 51 -6.90 -17.77 2.07
C HIS A 51 -6.01 -18.43 1.01
N ARG A 52 -6.05 -17.89 -0.21
CA ARG A 52 -5.60 -18.58 -1.43
C ARG A 52 -4.11 -18.90 -1.45
N TYR A 53 -3.28 -17.98 -0.95
CA TYR A 53 -1.83 -18.08 -1.06
C TYR A 53 -1.18 -18.34 0.29
N ASP A 54 -0.03 -19.00 0.27
CA ASP A 54 0.77 -19.28 1.47
C ASP A 54 1.61 -18.07 1.87
N VAL A 55 2.20 -17.42 0.87
CA VAL A 55 2.91 -16.14 1.00
C VAL A 55 2.34 -15.17 -0.03
N SER A 56 1.95 -13.97 0.40
CA SER A 56 1.43 -12.98 -0.57
C SER A 56 1.69 -11.54 -0.17
N GLU A 57 1.63 -10.64 -1.16
CA GLU A 57 1.44 -9.23 -0.90
C GLU A 57 0.05 -9.01 -0.26
N MET A 58 -0.05 -8.08 0.68
CA MET A 58 -1.30 -7.70 1.36
C MET A 58 -1.39 -6.19 1.60
N SER A 59 -2.59 -5.63 1.49
CA SER A 59 -2.88 -4.27 1.98
C SER A 59 -2.73 -4.24 3.49
N MET A 60 -1.79 -3.43 4.01
CA MET A 60 -1.54 -3.31 5.45
C MET A 60 -2.81 -2.93 6.23
N SER A 61 -3.61 -1.97 5.73
CA SER A 61 -4.88 -1.59 6.35
C SER A 61 -5.89 -2.73 6.37
N SER A 62 -5.99 -3.50 5.27
CA SER A 62 -6.86 -4.67 5.22
C SER A 62 -6.41 -5.76 6.21
N TYR A 63 -5.10 -5.96 6.33
CA TYR A 63 -4.52 -6.92 7.27
C TYR A 63 -4.88 -6.54 8.71
N LEU A 64 -4.56 -5.30 9.13
CA LEU A 64 -4.86 -4.81 10.47
C LEU A 64 -6.35 -4.93 10.77
N ARG A 65 -7.22 -4.62 9.81
CA ARG A 65 -8.67 -4.72 10.00
C ARG A 65 -9.15 -6.16 10.17
N MET A 66 -8.61 -7.10 9.39
CA MET A 66 -9.06 -8.49 9.37
C MET A 66 -8.41 -9.37 10.44
N ARG A 67 -7.24 -8.98 10.96
CA ARG A 67 -6.49 -9.79 11.95
C ARG A 67 -7.31 -10.10 13.22
N PRO A 68 -8.02 -9.15 13.86
CA PRO A 68 -8.80 -9.41 15.08
C PRO A 68 -9.97 -10.37 14.89
N VAL A 69 -10.47 -10.54 13.65
CA VAL A 69 -11.56 -11.46 13.31
C VAL A 69 -11.05 -12.80 12.76
N GLY A 70 -9.79 -13.11 12.99
CA GLY A 70 -9.23 -14.46 12.75
C GLY A 70 -8.62 -14.68 11.38
N LEU A 71 -8.16 -13.63 10.67
CA LEU A 71 -7.36 -13.82 9.46
C LEU A 71 -6.09 -14.64 9.80
N PRO A 72 -5.89 -15.85 9.22
CA PRO A 72 -4.86 -16.81 9.67
C PRO A 72 -3.50 -16.55 9.02
N TYR A 73 -3.03 -15.31 9.12
CA TYR A 73 -1.81 -14.83 8.49
C TYR A 73 -1.03 -13.93 9.45
N ARG A 74 0.30 -14.05 9.39
CA ARG A 74 1.23 -13.12 10.03
C ARG A 74 1.86 -12.22 8.99
N LEU A 75 2.12 -10.98 9.38
CA LEU A 75 2.77 -9.98 8.53
C LEU A 75 4.29 -10.13 8.67
N LEU A 76 5.01 -10.20 7.56
CA LEU A 76 6.45 -9.97 7.53
C LEU A 76 6.71 -8.49 7.26
N PRO A 77 7.63 -7.82 7.97
CA PRO A 77 7.90 -6.38 7.83
C PRO A 77 8.66 -6.04 6.53
N VAL A 78 8.24 -6.64 5.41
CA VAL A 78 8.68 -6.40 4.05
C VAL A 78 7.63 -5.52 3.40
N PHE A 79 7.95 -4.24 3.19
CA PHE A 79 6.99 -3.25 2.71
C PHE A 79 7.24 -2.92 1.23
N HIS A 80 6.45 -3.52 0.36
CA HIS A 80 6.66 -3.48 -1.10
C HIS A 80 6.28 -2.14 -1.71
N ASN A 81 5.01 -1.77 -1.57
CA ASN A 81 4.45 -0.54 -2.10
C ASN A 81 4.52 0.55 -1.05
N ARG A 82 5.20 1.64 -1.40
CA ARG A 82 5.19 2.89 -0.64
C ARG A 82 4.90 4.03 -1.60
N ASN A 83 4.11 5.00 -1.16
CA ASN A 83 3.89 6.23 -1.91
C ASN A 83 3.24 7.30 -1.02
N PHE A 84 3.21 8.53 -1.50
CA PHE A 84 2.50 9.63 -0.86
C PHE A 84 1.11 9.79 -1.49
N SER A 85 0.26 8.77 -1.36
CA SER A 85 -1.05 8.69 -2.03
C SER A 85 -1.89 9.96 -1.96
N TYR A 86 -1.86 10.63 -0.82
CA TYR A 86 -2.63 11.84 -0.56
C TYR A 86 -2.22 13.02 -1.44
N THR A 87 -0.98 13.07 -1.95
CA THR A 87 -0.52 14.20 -2.79
C THR A 87 -1.08 14.14 -4.22
N TYR A 88 -1.62 13.00 -4.61
CA TYR A 88 -2.24 12.74 -5.92
C TYR A 88 -3.76 12.57 -5.81
N VAL A 89 -4.40 13.24 -4.85
CA VAL A 89 -5.85 13.46 -4.92
C VAL A 89 -6.10 14.36 -6.13
N HIS A 90 -6.89 13.89 -7.08
CA HIS A 90 -7.28 14.66 -8.25
C HIS A 90 -8.66 15.26 -8.01
N VAL A 91 -8.83 16.53 -8.37
CA VAL A 91 -10.06 17.30 -8.16
C VAL A 91 -10.55 17.85 -9.48
N ARG A 92 -11.86 17.94 -9.62
CA ARG A 92 -12.50 18.56 -10.78
C ARG A 92 -12.41 20.09 -10.64
N ARG A 93 -12.01 20.80 -11.70
CA ARG A 93 -11.69 22.24 -11.65
C ARG A 93 -12.87 23.11 -11.22
N ASP A 94 -14.08 22.75 -11.62
CA ASP A 94 -15.32 23.45 -11.31
C ASP A 94 -16.03 22.91 -10.05
N ALA A 95 -15.39 22.01 -9.28
CA ALA A 95 -15.93 21.51 -8.01
C ALA A 95 -15.87 22.53 -6.85
N GLY A 96 -15.32 23.72 -7.09
CA GLY A 96 -15.13 24.74 -6.05
C GLY A 96 -14.13 24.29 -4.97
N ILE A 97 -13.12 23.51 -5.35
CA ILE A 97 -12.00 23.08 -4.49
C ILE A 97 -10.77 23.87 -4.95
N ARG A 98 -10.23 24.75 -4.09
CA ARG A 98 -9.03 25.51 -4.45
C ARG A 98 -7.79 24.62 -4.37
N GLN A 99 -6.89 24.77 -5.34
CA GLN A 99 -5.63 24.04 -5.34
C GLN A 99 -4.77 24.49 -4.15
N GLY A 100 -4.18 23.53 -3.41
CA GLY A 100 -3.43 23.78 -2.18
C GLY A 100 -4.30 23.95 -0.93
N HIS A 101 -5.63 23.79 -1.02
CA HIS A 101 -6.57 23.96 0.08
C HIS A 101 -7.38 22.68 0.35
N PRO A 102 -6.80 21.66 1.01
CA PRO A 102 -7.50 20.42 1.31
C PRO A 102 -8.76 20.60 2.15
N GLU A 103 -8.89 21.68 2.92
CA GLU A 103 -10.09 21.99 3.71
C GLU A 103 -11.36 22.13 2.85
N ASP A 104 -11.20 22.48 1.57
CA ASP A 104 -12.32 22.61 0.62
C ASP A 104 -12.91 21.24 0.22
N LEU A 105 -12.28 20.12 0.62
CA LEU A 105 -12.84 18.78 0.45
C LEU A 105 -14.05 18.52 1.37
N LYS A 106 -14.24 19.31 2.42
CA LYS A 106 -15.39 19.16 3.33
C LYS A 106 -16.71 19.32 2.55
N GLY A 107 -17.60 18.35 2.71
CA GLY A 107 -18.88 18.23 2.02
C GLY A 107 -18.82 17.71 0.59
N LYS A 108 -17.62 17.41 0.04
CA LYS A 108 -17.43 16.99 -1.35
C LYS A 108 -17.61 15.49 -1.54
N ARG A 109 -17.86 15.09 -2.79
CA ARG A 109 -18.05 13.70 -3.24
C ARG A 109 -16.74 13.14 -3.77
N ILE A 110 -16.19 12.15 -3.07
CA ILE A 110 -14.83 11.64 -3.29
C ILE A 110 -14.85 10.19 -3.75
N GLY A 111 -14.26 9.92 -4.91
CA GLY A 111 -14.04 8.57 -5.43
C GLY A 111 -12.87 7.86 -4.75
N ILE A 112 -13.04 6.59 -4.41
CA ILE A 112 -12.00 5.68 -3.94
C ILE A 112 -12.22 4.27 -4.48
N GLY A 113 -11.14 3.57 -4.89
CA GLY A 113 -11.26 2.21 -5.41
C GLY A 113 -11.83 1.22 -4.37
N ASP A 114 -11.32 1.28 -3.14
CA ASP A 114 -11.85 0.54 -1.98
C ASP A 114 -11.51 1.29 -0.69
N TYR A 115 -12.53 1.54 0.11
CA TYR A 115 -12.47 2.45 1.24
C TYR A 115 -11.43 2.01 2.29
N GLN A 116 -11.32 0.71 2.57
CA GLN A 116 -10.47 0.21 3.64
C GLN A 116 -9.01 -0.02 3.25
N GLN A 117 -8.64 0.07 1.96
CA GLN A 117 -7.27 -0.17 1.53
C GLN A 117 -6.29 0.86 2.10
N SER A 118 -5.01 0.50 2.20
CA SER A 118 -3.97 1.35 2.79
C SER A 118 -3.86 2.72 2.14
N LEU A 119 -4.06 2.82 0.82
CA LEU A 119 -4.13 4.10 0.11
C LEU A 119 -5.15 5.05 0.74
N GLY A 120 -6.35 4.54 1.04
CA GLY A 120 -7.42 5.28 1.69
C GLY A 120 -7.09 5.62 3.14
N LEU A 121 -6.54 4.65 3.89
CA LEU A 121 -6.10 4.84 5.27
C LEU A 121 -5.12 6.01 5.39
N TRP A 122 -4.05 5.99 4.59
CA TRP A 122 -3.02 7.02 4.58
C TRP A 122 -3.56 8.36 4.09
N THR A 123 -4.36 8.36 3.02
CA THR A 123 -4.93 9.59 2.48
C THR A 123 -5.78 10.31 3.52
N ARG A 124 -6.72 9.61 4.14
CA ARG A 124 -7.61 10.21 5.15
C ARG A 124 -6.87 10.58 6.44
N GLY A 125 -5.96 9.74 6.90
CA GLY A 125 -5.19 10.00 8.13
C GLY A 125 -4.28 11.22 8.01
N ILE A 126 -3.61 11.38 6.87
CA ILE A 126 -2.77 12.56 6.59
C ILE A 126 -3.63 13.80 6.39
N LEU A 127 -4.75 13.71 5.64
CA LEU A 127 -5.69 14.82 5.50
C LEU A 127 -6.25 15.30 6.86
N HIS A 128 -6.54 14.37 7.77
CA HIS A 128 -6.98 14.71 9.11
C HIS A 128 -5.88 15.39 9.91
N THR A 129 -4.70 14.78 9.98
CA THR A 129 -3.62 15.24 10.87
C THR A 129 -2.94 16.52 10.38
N GLU A 130 -2.75 16.67 9.07
CA GLU A 130 -2.05 17.82 8.49
C GLU A 130 -2.99 18.98 8.14
N PHE A 131 -4.27 18.72 7.86
CA PHE A 131 -5.20 19.72 7.32
C PHE A 131 -6.56 19.79 8.05
N GLY A 132 -6.79 18.98 9.07
CA GLY A 132 -8.04 19.01 9.85
C GLY A 132 -9.28 18.58 9.07
N VAL A 133 -9.09 17.71 8.06
CA VAL A 133 -10.18 17.17 7.22
C VAL A 133 -10.43 15.71 7.59
N LYS A 134 -11.58 15.44 8.18
CA LYS A 134 -11.95 14.10 8.63
C LYS A 134 -12.60 13.29 7.52
N ALA A 135 -12.53 11.97 7.62
CA ALA A 135 -13.19 11.07 6.68
C ALA A 135 -14.69 11.35 6.57
N GLU A 136 -15.32 11.67 7.69
CA GLU A 136 -16.76 11.90 7.84
C GLU A 136 -17.20 13.29 7.38
N ASP A 137 -16.25 14.20 7.12
CA ASP A 137 -16.54 15.48 6.50
C ASP A 137 -16.90 15.31 5.00
N MET A 138 -16.63 14.16 4.39
CA MET A 138 -16.80 13.89 2.96
C MET A 138 -17.87 12.82 2.69
N VAL A 139 -18.36 12.78 1.44
CA VAL A 139 -19.19 11.68 0.93
C VAL A 139 -18.33 10.78 0.05
N TRP A 140 -18.17 9.52 0.42
CA TRP A 140 -17.30 8.58 -0.28
C TRP A 140 -18.07 7.74 -1.28
N TYR A 141 -17.53 7.63 -2.48
CA TYR A 141 -18.00 6.72 -3.52
C TYR A 141 -16.95 5.63 -3.74
N GLN A 142 -17.36 4.38 -3.60
CA GLN A 142 -16.49 3.23 -3.80
C GLN A 142 -16.71 2.59 -5.15
N GLU A 143 -15.65 2.46 -5.95
CA GLU A 143 -15.71 1.85 -7.28
C GLU A 143 -16.01 0.35 -7.19
N ARG A 144 -15.28 -0.37 -6.33
CA ARG A 144 -15.48 -1.82 -6.19
C ARG A 144 -16.81 -2.09 -5.49
N GLY A 145 -17.67 -2.84 -6.16
CA GLY A 145 -18.96 -3.26 -5.63
C GLY A 145 -18.86 -4.09 -4.34
N ARG A 146 -19.97 -4.15 -3.60
CA ARG A 146 -20.05 -4.78 -2.27
C ARG A 146 -19.41 -6.17 -2.23
N HIS A 147 -19.76 -7.06 -3.16
CA HIS A 147 -19.28 -8.45 -3.14
C HIS A 147 -17.84 -8.66 -3.64
N PHE A 148 -17.22 -7.63 -4.23
CA PHE A 148 -15.88 -7.72 -4.85
C PHE A 148 -14.88 -6.73 -4.24
N SER A 149 -15.26 -6.11 -3.13
CA SER A 149 -14.42 -5.18 -2.39
C SER A 149 -13.92 -5.84 -1.12
N HIS A 150 -12.74 -5.43 -0.66
CA HIS A 150 -12.25 -5.77 0.65
C HIS A 150 -13.19 -5.22 1.72
N THR A 151 -13.69 -3.99 1.55
CA THR A 151 -14.65 -3.38 2.50
C THR A 151 -15.88 -4.27 2.67
N GLY A 152 -16.44 -4.79 1.58
CA GLY A 152 -17.55 -5.75 1.67
C GLY A 152 -17.13 -7.13 2.16
N ALA A 153 -15.92 -7.59 1.85
CA ALA A 153 -15.37 -8.84 2.40
C ALA A 153 -15.24 -8.79 3.93
N SER A 154 -14.73 -7.69 4.47
CA SER A 154 -14.67 -7.44 5.91
C SER A 154 -16.06 -7.30 6.53
N ALA A 155 -17.02 -6.70 5.83
CA ALA A 155 -18.40 -6.63 6.29
C ALA A 155 -19.07 -8.00 6.43
N GLU A 156 -18.80 -8.93 5.52
CA GLU A 156 -19.24 -10.33 5.66
C GLU A 156 -18.59 -11.04 6.86
N ALA A 157 -17.37 -10.63 7.25
CA ALA A 157 -16.71 -11.07 8.49
C ALA A 157 -17.21 -10.31 9.75
N GLY A 158 -18.30 -9.54 9.66
CA GLY A 158 -18.92 -8.84 10.79
C GLY A 158 -18.35 -7.46 11.11
N LEU A 159 -17.36 -6.98 10.36
CA LEU A 159 -16.72 -5.68 10.61
C LEU A 159 -17.53 -4.54 9.99
N LYS A 160 -17.87 -3.55 10.81
CA LYS A 160 -18.64 -2.38 10.37
C LYS A 160 -17.72 -1.18 10.15
N LEU A 161 -18.16 -0.26 9.30
CA LEU A 161 -17.59 1.09 9.23
C LEU A 161 -18.28 1.99 10.28
N PRO A 162 -17.68 3.14 10.65
CA PRO A 162 -18.32 4.12 11.53
C PRO A 162 -19.71 4.53 11.02
N SER A 163 -20.69 4.65 11.92
CA SER A 163 -22.08 4.93 11.54
C SER A 163 -22.31 6.34 10.98
N ASN A 164 -21.41 7.28 11.28
CA ASN A 164 -21.42 8.65 10.77
C ASN A 164 -20.69 8.80 9.42
N LEU A 165 -20.05 7.74 8.92
CA LEU A 165 -19.43 7.74 7.60
C LEU A 165 -20.49 7.54 6.49
N LYS A 166 -20.42 8.37 5.44
CA LYS A 166 -21.24 8.21 4.24
C LYS A 166 -20.44 7.51 3.14
N LEU A 167 -20.67 6.21 2.97
CA LEU A 167 -20.09 5.40 1.89
C LEU A 167 -21.19 4.91 0.94
N ILE A 168 -21.04 5.22 -0.35
CA ILE A 168 -21.95 4.83 -1.44
C ILE A 168 -21.16 3.94 -2.40
N TYR A 169 -21.75 2.85 -2.87
CA TYR A 169 -21.15 2.07 -3.96
C TYR A 169 -21.48 2.75 -5.29
N ALA A 170 -20.48 2.99 -6.13
CA ALA A 170 -20.66 3.63 -7.42
C ALA A 170 -21.51 2.74 -8.35
N GLU A 171 -22.45 3.35 -9.08
CA GLU A 171 -23.32 2.67 -10.02
C GLU A 171 -22.64 2.45 -11.38
N THR A 172 -21.74 3.36 -11.76
CA THR A 172 -20.92 3.33 -12.96
C THR A 172 -19.47 3.68 -12.61
N ASP A 173 -18.59 3.69 -13.59
CA ASP A 173 -17.19 4.02 -13.39
C ASP A 173 -16.95 5.50 -13.07
N PHE A 174 -15.83 5.76 -12.39
CA PHE A 174 -15.49 7.12 -11.98
C PHE A 174 -15.26 8.08 -13.15
N ASN A 175 -14.84 7.62 -14.33
CA ASN A 175 -14.68 8.52 -15.47
C ASN A 175 -16.05 9.09 -15.88
N THR A 176 -17.04 8.23 -16.05
CA THR A 176 -18.42 8.67 -16.33
C THR A 176 -18.96 9.56 -15.22
N MET A 177 -18.79 9.18 -13.95
CA MET A 177 -19.25 10.00 -12.82
C MET A 177 -18.57 11.39 -12.78
N PHE A 178 -17.29 11.49 -13.15
CA PHE A 178 -16.60 12.79 -13.28
C PHE A 178 -17.18 13.64 -14.40
N MET A 179 -17.37 13.05 -15.58
CA MET A 179 -17.92 13.75 -16.74
C MET A 179 -19.34 14.25 -16.49
N ASN A 180 -20.12 13.55 -15.65
CA ASN A 180 -21.47 13.96 -15.25
C ASN A 180 -21.49 14.95 -14.07
N GLY A 181 -20.33 15.30 -13.50
CA GLY A 181 -20.26 16.14 -12.30
C GLY A 181 -20.84 15.47 -11.04
N GLU A 182 -20.85 14.13 -10.99
CA GLU A 182 -21.29 13.33 -9.85
C GLU A 182 -20.18 13.14 -8.80
N LEU A 183 -18.91 13.29 -9.20
CA LEU A 183 -17.73 13.33 -8.34
C LEU A 183 -17.02 14.67 -8.40
N ASP A 184 -16.48 15.08 -7.25
CA ASP A 184 -15.72 16.32 -7.08
C ASP A 184 -14.23 16.06 -7.01
N ALA A 185 -13.83 14.90 -6.49
CA ALA A 185 -12.44 14.46 -6.42
C ALA A 185 -12.31 12.94 -6.40
N VAL A 186 -11.10 12.43 -6.62
CA VAL A 186 -10.77 11.00 -6.58
C VAL A 186 -9.39 10.79 -5.99
N THR A 187 -9.27 9.73 -5.21
CA THR A 187 -8.02 9.25 -4.64
C THR A 187 -7.43 8.15 -5.54
N GLY A 188 -6.10 8.10 -5.67
CA GLY A 188 -5.41 7.02 -6.37
C GLY A 188 -5.45 7.08 -7.91
N LEU A 189 -5.95 8.16 -8.50
CA LEU A 189 -5.75 8.45 -9.91
C LEU A 189 -4.29 8.90 -10.11
N GLY A 190 -3.55 8.35 -11.09
CA GLY A 190 -2.19 8.83 -11.43
C GLY A 190 -0.99 8.17 -10.75
N PHE A 191 -1.14 7.19 -9.84
CA PHE A 191 0.00 6.32 -9.45
C PHE A 191 0.26 5.27 -10.54
N ARG A 192 0.89 5.67 -11.64
CA ARG A 192 1.12 4.77 -12.78
C ARG A 192 2.55 4.85 -13.29
N THR A 193 3.40 3.97 -12.78
CA THR A 193 4.59 3.50 -13.48
C THR A 193 4.16 2.62 -14.67
N GLY A 194 3.57 3.22 -15.71
CA GLY A 194 3.38 2.59 -17.03
C GLY A 194 2.52 1.30 -17.14
N ARG A 195 1.93 0.80 -16.05
CA ARG A 195 0.94 -0.30 -16.09
C ARG A 195 -0.22 0.06 -15.18
N ALA A 196 -1.39 0.17 -15.78
CA ALA A 196 -2.63 0.35 -15.04
C ALA A 196 -2.80 -0.83 -14.08
N GLU A 197 -2.79 -0.56 -12.77
CA GLU A 197 -3.59 -1.38 -11.87
C GLU A 197 -5.05 -1.07 -12.22
N THR A 198 -5.57 -1.79 -13.21
CA THR A 198 -6.97 -2.13 -13.18
C THR A 198 -7.16 -2.82 -11.85
N SER A 199 -8.04 -2.30 -11.01
CA SER A 199 -8.51 -3.10 -9.90
C SER A 199 -8.96 -4.43 -10.52
N GLY A 200 -8.32 -5.56 -10.20
CA GLY A 200 -8.53 -6.84 -10.89
C GLY A 200 -9.94 -7.43 -10.86
N LEU A 201 -10.86 -6.66 -10.29
CA LEU A 201 -12.27 -6.92 -10.13
C LEU A 201 -13.15 -5.80 -10.73
N SER A 202 -12.58 -4.66 -11.15
CA SER A 202 -13.29 -3.63 -11.94
C SER A 202 -13.20 -3.94 -13.43
N ARG A 203 -14.32 -3.74 -14.10
CA ARG A 203 -14.61 -4.17 -15.47
C ARG A 203 -13.97 -3.29 -16.56
N ILE A 204 -12.87 -2.57 -16.27
CA ILE A 204 -12.44 -1.48 -17.15
C ILE A 204 -10.92 -1.48 -17.39
N PRO A 205 -10.46 -1.61 -18.64
CA PRO A 205 -9.20 -1.02 -19.05
C PRO A 205 -9.34 0.49 -18.88
N ALA A 206 -8.47 1.13 -18.09
CA ALA A 206 -8.48 2.56 -17.84
C ALA A 206 -8.09 3.39 -19.09
N SER A 207 -8.89 3.29 -20.15
CA SER A 207 -8.67 3.89 -21.46
C SER A 207 -9.29 5.28 -21.61
N GLY A 208 -9.73 5.92 -20.53
CA GLY A 208 -10.37 7.24 -20.58
C GLY A 208 -9.58 8.42 -20.00
N ILE A 209 -8.55 8.19 -19.18
CA ILE A 209 -7.95 9.27 -18.37
C ILE A 209 -6.42 9.39 -18.51
N ASP A 210 -5.72 8.42 -19.12
CA ASP A 210 -4.25 8.46 -19.20
C ASP A 210 -3.72 8.39 -20.64
N GLY A 211 -3.57 9.57 -21.27
CA GLY A 211 -2.59 9.74 -22.34
C GLY A 211 -1.16 9.87 -21.77
N PRO A 212 -0.09 9.57 -22.54
CA PRO A 212 1.32 9.56 -22.07
C PRO A 212 1.88 10.94 -21.70
N ARG A 213 1.03 11.97 -21.62
CA ARG A 213 1.38 13.37 -21.37
C ARG A 213 0.38 14.01 -20.39
N GLY A 214 0.18 13.46 -19.19
CA GLY A 214 -0.65 14.11 -18.16
C GLY A 214 -2.03 14.56 -18.66
N GLY A 215 -2.57 13.87 -19.67
CA GLY A 215 -3.81 14.22 -20.33
C GLY A 215 -4.96 13.60 -19.57
N GLY A 216 -5.16 14.01 -18.32
CA GLY A 216 -6.49 13.92 -17.74
C GLY A 216 -7.47 14.69 -18.62
N SER A 217 -8.77 14.43 -18.47
CA SER A 217 -9.77 15.40 -18.95
C SER A 217 -9.31 16.82 -18.56
N PRO A 218 -9.36 17.83 -19.45
CA PRO A 218 -8.91 19.20 -19.16
C PRO A 218 -9.49 19.77 -17.84
N ASP A 219 -10.56 19.14 -17.34
CA ASP A 219 -11.29 19.48 -16.14
C ASP A 219 -10.72 18.87 -14.85
N LEU A 220 -9.63 18.09 -14.87
CA LEU A 220 -8.98 17.58 -13.66
C LEU A 220 -7.67 18.33 -13.34
N MET A 221 -7.42 18.50 -12.04
CA MET A 221 -6.16 18.99 -11.50
C MET A 221 -5.77 18.23 -10.24
N THR A 222 -4.50 18.18 -9.88
CA THR A 222 -4.08 17.68 -8.56
C THR A 222 -4.50 18.66 -7.47
N LEU A 223 -4.91 18.14 -6.31
CA LEU A 223 -5.25 18.95 -5.14
C LEU A 223 -4.08 19.82 -4.71
N PHE A 224 -2.85 19.27 -4.74
CA PHE A 224 -1.63 20.01 -4.49
C PHE A 224 -1.01 20.47 -5.81
N PRO A 225 -0.54 21.73 -5.91
CA PRO A 225 0.06 22.24 -7.15
C PRO A 225 1.36 21.52 -7.51
N ASP A 226 2.12 21.08 -6.50
CA ASP A 226 3.32 20.25 -6.67
C ASP A 226 3.27 19.06 -5.69
N PRO A 227 2.78 17.89 -6.15
CA PRO A 227 2.71 16.69 -5.33
C PRO A 227 4.07 16.19 -4.81
N LYS A 228 5.17 16.45 -5.53
CA LYS A 228 6.53 16.04 -5.13
C LYS A 228 7.00 16.89 -3.97
N THR A 229 6.83 18.21 -4.06
CA THR A 229 7.20 19.13 -2.99
C THR A 229 6.41 18.86 -1.71
N GLU A 230 5.10 18.59 -1.82
CA GLU A 230 4.28 18.22 -0.66
C GLU A 230 4.70 16.88 -0.04
N ALA A 231 5.01 15.88 -0.86
CA ALA A 231 5.54 14.59 -0.39
C ALA A 231 6.86 14.77 0.40
N ILE A 232 7.79 15.56 -0.13
CA ILE A 232 9.06 15.88 0.54
C ILE A 232 8.83 16.65 1.84
N ARG A 233 7.90 17.62 1.87
CA ARG A 233 7.52 18.35 3.09
C ARG A 233 7.08 17.39 4.19
N PHE A 234 6.15 16.49 3.88
CA PHE A 234 5.64 15.52 4.83
C PHE A 234 6.73 14.54 5.29
N PHE A 235 7.55 14.02 4.37
CA PHE A 235 8.66 13.15 4.71
C PHE A 235 9.69 13.84 5.62
N LYS A 236 10.09 15.08 5.31
CA LYS A 236 11.03 15.84 6.17
C LYS A 236 10.44 16.14 7.55
N LYS A 237 9.15 16.40 7.65
CA LYS A 237 8.46 16.65 8.93
C LYS A 237 8.33 15.38 9.79
N THR A 238 8.03 14.24 9.16
CA THR A 238 7.58 13.03 9.88
C THR A 238 8.58 11.87 9.82
N GLY A 239 9.55 11.89 8.90
CA GLY A 239 10.36 10.71 8.57
C GLY A 239 9.56 9.52 8.03
N VAL A 240 8.27 9.69 7.73
CA VAL A 240 7.39 8.60 7.30
C VAL A 240 7.26 8.61 5.78
N TYR A 241 7.74 7.55 5.14
CA TYR A 241 7.38 7.19 3.78
C TYR A 241 6.29 6.09 3.82
N PRO A 242 5.01 6.42 3.56
CA PRO A 242 3.88 5.55 3.90
C PRO A 242 3.96 4.14 3.28
N PRO A 243 4.06 3.06 4.09
CA PRO A 243 3.93 1.69 3.60
C PRO A 243 2.46 1.35 3.33
N ASN A 244 2.13 1.05 2.07
CA ASN A 244 0.79 0.62 1.70
C ASN A 244 0.66 -0.90 1.78
N HIS A 245 1.60 -1.62 1.19
CA HIS A 245 1.54 -3.07 1.05
C HIS A 245 2.68 -3.75 1.79
N THR A 246 2.43 -4.98 2.20
CA THR A 246 3.34 -5.79 3.00
C THR A 246 3.32 -7.25 2.53
N THR A 247 4.24 -8.10 2.99
CA THR A 247 4.15 -9.55 2.82
C THR A 247 3.37 -10.16 3.98
N VAL A 248 2.50 -11.12 3.70
CA VAL A 248 1.90 -12.00 4.71
C VAL A 248 2.26 -13.44 4.46
N VAL A 249 2.35 -14.23 5.54
CA VAL A 249 2.63 -15.67 5.52
C VAL A 249 1.56 -16.39 6.31
N ARG A 250 1.06 -17.51 5.78
CA ARG A 250 0.05 -18.36 6.42
C ARG A 250 0.56 -18.81 7.79
N GLU A 251 -0.25 -18.60 8.82
CA GLU A 251 0.13 -18.84 10.22
C GLU A 251 0.50 -20.32 10.46
N SER A 252 -0.24 -21.26 9.87
CA SER A 252 0.05 -22.70 10.00
C SER A 252 1.43 -23.12 9.48
N ILE A 253 1.98 -22.41 8.48
CA ILE A 253 3.33 -22.68 7.97
C ILE A 253 4.38 -22.23 8.99
N LEU A 254 4.13 -21.10 9.64
CA LEU A 254 5.03 -20.57 10.67
C LEU A 254 4.99 -21.40 11.94
N GLU A 255 3.84 -21.99 12.27
CA GLU A 255 3.72 -22.92 13.40
C GLU A 255 4.48 -24.23 13.15
N GLU A 256 4.40 -24.79 11.94
CA GLU A 256 5.08 -26.05 11.58
C GLU A 256 6.57 -25.84 11.26
N HIS A 257 6.91 -24.69 10.67
CA HIS A 257 8.25 -24.34 10.20
C HIS A 257 8.63 -22.90 10.60
N PRO A 258 8.86 -22.62 11.89
CA PRO A 258 9.09 -21.24 12.36
C PRO A 258 10.27 -20.53 11.70
N TRP A 259 11.31 -21.29 11.34
CA TRP A 259 12.49 -20.80 10.63
C TRP A 259 12.18 -20.15 9.27
N VAL A 260 11.02 -20.46 8.66
CA VAL A 260 10.58 -19.89 7.37
C VAL A 260 10.45 -18.37 7.44
N ALA A 261 10.03 -17.81 8.58
CA ALA A 261 9.91 -16.36 8.71
C ALA A 261 11.25 -15.64 8.50
N LEU A 262 12.32 -16.14 9.12
CA LEU A 262 13.67 -15.58 9.00
C LEU A 262 14.26 -15.83 7.62
N SER A 263 14.13 -17.06 7.10
CA SER A 263 14.58 -17.42 5.75
C SER A 263 13.95 -16.53 4.68
N LEU A 264 12.65 -16.25 4.78
CA LEU A 264 11.98 -15.31 3.87
C LEU A 264 12.48 -13.87 4.04
N MET A 265 12.62 -13.40 5.29
CA MET A 265 13.14 -12.05 5.57
C MET A 265 14.53 -11.83 4.96
N GLU A 266 15.45 -12.76 5.17
CA GLU A 266 16.81 -12.71 4.62
C GLU A 266 16.80 -12.71 3.09
N ALA A 267 15.96 -13.56 2.48
CA ALA A 267 15.86 -13.64 1.03
C ALA A 267 15.24 -12.37 0.41
N PHE A 268 14.27 -11.74 1.07
CA PHE A 268 13.74 -10.44 0.66
C PHE A 268 14.78 -9.34 0.77
N GLU A 269 15.55 -9.29 1.87
CA GLU A 269 16.61 -8.30 2.06
C GLU A 269 17.71 -8.45 1.00
N GLU A 270 18.15 -9.69 0.73
CA GLU A 270 19.16 -9.97 -0.29
C GLU A 270 18.66 -9.66 -1.70
N SER A 271 17.41 -10.00 -2.01
CA SER A 271 16.77 -9.65 -3.29
C SER A 271 16.71 -8.14 -3.51
N LYS A 272 16.31 -7.38 -2.48
CA LYS A 272 16.35 -5.91 -2.51
C LYS A 272 17.77 -5.40 -2.71
N ARG A 273 18.76 -5.96 -1.99
CA ARG A 273 20.17 -5.57 -2.08
C ARG A 273 20.71 -5.75 -3.50
N VAL A 274 20.51 -6.93 -4.10
CA VAL A 274 20.92 -7.24 -5.48
C VAL A 274 20.26 -6.30 -6.48
N ALA A 275 18.95 -6.08 -6.34
CA ALA A 275 18.21 -5.17 -7.23
C ALA A 275 18.69 -3.71 -7.10
N ALA A 276 18.91 -3.23 -5.87
CA ALA A 276 19.38 -1.87 -5.61
C ALA A 276 20.80 -1.64 -6.13
N GLU A 277 21.71 -2.59 -5.92
CA GLU A 277 23.06 -2.54 -6.48
C GLU A 277 23.02 -2.49 -8.01
N ARG A 278 22.22 -3.37 -8.62
CA ARG A 278 22.05 -3.41 -10.08
C ARG A 278 21.50 -2.10 -10.61
N PHE A 279 20.48 -1.54 -9.97
CA PHE A 279 19.88 -0.26 -10.37
C PHE A 279 20.88 0.89 -10.29
N ARG A 280 21.68 0.95 -9.22
CA ARG A 280 22.69 2.00 -9.03
C ARG A 280 23.87 1.88 -9.99
N ARG A 281 24.30 0.67 -10.32
CA ARG A 281 25.43 0.42 -11.24
C ARG A 281 25.02 0.57 -12.70
N ASN A 282 23.80 0.14 -13.04
CA ASN A 282 23.28 0.07 -14.40
C ASN A 282 21.90 0.75 -14.48
N LEU A 283 21.87 2.07 -14.32
CA LEU A 283 20.64 2.84 -14.51
C LEU A 283 20.07 2.60 -15.91
N PRO A 284 18.73 2.48 -16.07
CA PRO A 284 18.13 2.32 -17.39
C PRO A 284 18.54 3.45 -18.33
N SER A 285 19.08 3.11 -19.51
CA SER A 285 19.63 4.09 -20.46
C SER A 285 18.59 5.07 -21.01
N LEU A 286 17.31 4.72 -20.96
CA LEU A 286 16.20 5.60 -21.33
C LEU A 286 15.92 6.70 -20.28
N MET A 287 16.41 6.53 -19.04
CA MET A 287 16.41 7.59 -18.04
C MET A 287 17.60 8.51 -18.29
N VAL A 288 17.48 9.40 -19.28
CA VAL A 288 18.56 10.32 -19.72
C VAL A 288 19.14 11.12 -18.54
N PHE A 289 18.30 11.51 -17.58
CA PHE A 289 18.68 12.21 -16.35
C PHE A 289 18.70 11.30 -15.12
N GLY A 290 18.82 9.98 -15.31
CA GLY A 290 18.80 8.97 -14.25
C GLY A 290 19.77 9.27 -13.10
N PRO A 291 21.05 9.62 -13.35
CA PRO A 291 21.99 9.95 -12.27
C PRO A 291 21.57 11.17 -11.44
N ASN A 292 20.97 12.19 -12.06
CA ASN A 292 20.44 13.34 -11.33
C ASN A 292 19.24 12.93 -10.46
N TYR A 293 18.33 12.16 -11.03
CA TYR A 293 17.16 11.67 -10.31
C TYR A 293 17.53 10.76 -9.13
N LEU A 294 18.55 9.90 -9.29
CA LEU A 294 19.06 9.07 -8.20
C LEU A 294 19.64 9.92 -7.06
N ARG A 295 20.43 10.96 -7.37
CA ARG A 295 20.93 11.91 -6.35
C ARG A 295 19.80 12.61 -5.62
N GLU A 296 18.76 13.05 -6.33
CA GLU A 296 17.58 13.67 -5.69
C GLU A 296 16.87 12.70 -4.74
N ILE A 297 16.77 11.41 -5.09
CA ILE A 297 16.22 10.39 -4.19
C ILE A 297 17.11 10.24 -2.95
N ASP A 298 18.43 10.08 -3.13
CA ASP A 298 19.37 9.89 -2.03
C ASP A 298 19.40 11.12 -1.09
N GLU A 299 19.27 12.34 -1.62
CA GLU A 299 19.19 13.58 -0.82
C GLU A 299 17.93 13.67 0.04
N VAL A 300 16.82 13.08 -0.41
CA VAL A 300 15.54 13.11 0.30
C VAL A 300 15.39 11.92 1.25
N PHE A 301 15.63 10.71 0.75
CA PHE A 301 15.30 9.45 1.44
C PHE A 301 16.53 8.70 1.96
N GLY A 302 17.74 9.15 1.62
CA GLY A 302 18.95 8.42 1.90
C GLY A 302 19.16 7.21 0.96
N PRO A 303 20.15 6.37 1.26
CA PRO A 303 20.59 5.31 0.36
C PRO A 303 19.65 4.08 0.34
N ASP A 304 18.67 3.98 1.23
CA ASP A 304 17.64 2.95 1.13
C ASP A 304 16.26 3.54 1.42
N PRO A 305 15.48 3.89 0.37
CA PRO A 305 14.11 4.36 0.53
C PRO A 305 13.12 3.24 0.90
N PHE A 306 13.51 1.96 0.86
CA PHE A 306 12.65 0.83 1.16
C PHE A 306 13.24 -0.08 2.26
N PRO A 307 13.50 0.45 3.47
CA PRO A 307 13.99 -0.38 4.55
C PRO A 307 12.93 -1.42 4.93
N TYR A 308 13.36 -2.65 5.19
CA TYR A 308 12.54 -3.70 5.79
C TYR A 308 12.82 -3.78 7.30
N GLY A 309 11.96 -4.49 8.02
CA GLY A 309 12.04 -4.63 9.46
C GLY A 309 11.06 -3.75 10.22
N ILE A 310 10.70 -4.19 11.42
CA ILE A 310 9.77 -3.57 12.37
C ILE A 310 10.38 -2.26 12.87
N LYS A 311 11.62 -2.28 13.38
CA LYS A 311 12.30 -1.11 13.96
C LYS A 311 12.48 0.01 12.94
N ALA A 312 12.96 -0.32 11.74
CA ALA A 312 13.17 0.65 10.68
C ALA A 312 11.86 1.35 10.24
N ASN A 313 10.72 0.72 10.52
CA ASN A 313 9.39 1.19 10.15
C ASN A 313 8.48 1.53 11.33
N ALA A 314 8.99 1.52 12.56
CA ALA A 314 8.17 1.61 13.77
C ALA A 314 7.29 2.86 13.78
N ARG A 315 7.84 4.01 13.35
CA ARG A 315 7.09 5.27 13.26
C ARG A 315 5.98 5.23 12.22
N ALA A 316 6.24 4.65 11.05
CA ALA A 316 5.23 4.51 10.00
C ALA A 316 4.15 3.51 10.43
N PHE A 317 4.54 2.42 11.08
CA PHE A 317 3.62 1.40 11.55
C PHE A 317 2.71 1.94 12.67
N ASP A 318 3.27 2.62 13.67
CA ASP A 318 2.50 3.26 14.73
C ASP A 318 1.51 4.30 14.18
N MET A 319 1.95 5.11 13.22
CA MET A 319 1.09 6.09 12.54
C MET A 319 -0.06 5.41 11.79
N ALA A 320 0.20 4.31 11.07
CA ALA A 320 -0.84 3.56 10.38
C ALA A 320 -1.89 2.97 11.35
N GLN A 321 -1.45 2.38 12.46
CA GLN A 321 -2.36 1.86 13.47
C GLN A 321 -3.17 3.00 14.12
N THR A 322 -2.54 4.15 14.39
CA THR A 322 -3.21 5.36 14.88
C THR A 322 -4.32 5.80 13.92
N PHE A 323 -3.98 5.96 12.64
CA PHE A 323 -4.96 6.32 11.61
C PHE A 323 -6.09 5.30 11.50
N SER A 324 -5.80 4.01 11.69
CA SER A 324 -6.81 2.96 11.62
C SER A 324 -7.80 3.08 12.78
N VAL A 325 -7.32 3.38 13.98
CA VAL A 325 -8.16 3.60 15.17
C VAL A 325 -8.97 4.88 15.04
N GLU A 326 -8.34 6.00 14.67
CA GLU A 326 -9.01 7.29 14.52
C GLU A 326 -10.12 7.28 13.47
N GLN A 327 -9.95 6.50 12.40
CA GLN A 327 -10.95 6.31 11.35
C GLN A 327 -11.97 5.21 11.68
N GLY A 328 -11.90 4.61 12.87
CA GLY A 328 -12.78 3.52 13.30
C GLY A 328 -12.72 2.27 12.41
N LEU A 329 -11.59 2.03 11.74
CA LEU A 329 -11.36 0.79 10.98
C LEU A 329 -10.97 -0.37 11.91
N THR A 330 -10.22 -0.07 12.98
CA THR A 330 -9.87 -1.01 14.06
C THR A 330 -10.24 -0.41 15.42
N GLU A 331 -10.59 -1.25 16.38
CA GLU A 331 -10.98 -0.77 17.72
C GLU A 331 -9.80 -0.27 18.56
N ARG A 332 -8.60 -0.85 18.35
CA ARG A 332 -7.37 -0.52 19.07
C ARG A 332 -6.15 -0.74 18.18
N LYS A 333 -4.99 -0.23 18.63
CA LYS A 333 -3.70 -0.67 18.11
C LYS A 333 -3.45 -2.11 18.54
N GLN A 334 -2.98 -2.94 17.63
CA GLN A 334 -2.62 -4.33 17.87
C GLN A 334 -1.20 -4.43 18.45
N PRO A 335 -1.00 -5.32 19.44
CA PRO A 335 0.34 -5.74 19.87
C PRO A 335 1.14 -6.32 18.71
N LEU A 336 2.47 -6.13 18.73
CA LEU A 336 3.35 -6.61 17.67
C LEU A 336 3.32 -8.14 17.57
N GLU A 337 3.14 -8.82 18.71
CA GLU A 337 3.06 -10.26 18.84
C GLU A 337 1.77 -10.85 18.25
N GLU A 338 0.75 -10.03 17.97
CA GLU A 338 -0.45 -10.45 17.23
C GLU A 338 -0.27 -10.33 15.70
N ILE A 339 0.71 -9.53 15.27
CA ILE A 339 0.92 -9.13 13.86
C ILE A 339 2.09 -9.90 13.25
N PHE A 340 3.26 -9.87 13.91
CA PHE A 340 4.51 -10.38 13.40
C PHE A 340 4.80 -11.79 13.94
N PRO A 341 5.55 -12.62 13.20
CA PRO A 341 6.11 -13.85 13.75
C PRO A 341 7.10 -13.55 14.87
N GLN A 342 7.13 -14.41 15.88
CA GLN A 342 7.96 -14.27 17.07
C GLN A 342 9.46 -14.25 16.72
N GLU A 343 9.85 -15.06 15.73
CA GLU A 343 11.23 -15.18 15.26
C GLU A 343 11.75 -13.85 14.70
N VAL A 344 10.88 -13.10 14.01
CA VAL A 344 11.22 -11.77 13.47
C VAL A 344 11.37 -10.73 14.57
N ILE A 345 10.51 -10.80 15.60
CA ILE A 345 10.64 -9.90 16.76
C ILE A 345 11.99 -10.15 17.47
N TYR A 346 12.32 -11.42 17.72
CA TYR A 346 13.56 -11.82 18.40
C TYR A 346 14.82 -11.50 17.60
N SER A 347 14.79 -11.68 16.28
CA SER A 347 15.94 -11.32 15.45
C SER A 347 16.22 -9.82 15.51
N GLU A 348 15.20 -8.99 15.58
CA GLU A 348 15.37 -7.55 15.70
C GLU A 348 15.84 -7.12 17.09
N GLU A 349 15.36 -7.72 18.18
CA GLU A 349 15.85 -7.47 19.55
C GLU A 349 17.36 -7.67 19.68
N ARG A 350 17.89 -8.76 19.09
CA ARG A 350 19.34 -9.04 19.09
C ARG A 350 20.16 -7.92 18.44
N LEU A 351 19.67 -7.36 17.33
CA LEU A 351 20.39 -6.32 16.58
C LEU A 351 20.58 -5.03 17.41
N THR A 352 19.68 -4.71 18.35
CA THR A 352 19.83 -3.54 19.22
C THR A 352 20.85 -3.73 20.34
N ASP A 353 21.03 -4.97 20.81
CA ASP A 353 22.01 -5.26 21.86
C ASP A 353 23.45 -5.27 21.30
N GLU A 354 23.60 -5.60 20.02
CA GLU A 354 24.90 -5.53 19.31
C GLU A 354 25.26 -4.07 18.96
N SER A 355 24.32 -3.23 18.53
CA SER A 355 24.59 -1.81 18.22
C SER A 355 24.91 -0.94 19.45
N ASN A 356 24.53 -1.38 20.65
CA ASN A 356 24.84 -0.70 21.91
C ASN A 356 26.17 -1.17 22.54
N ARG A 357 26.89 -2.10 21.89
CA ARG A 357 28.19 -2.64 22.34
C ARG A 357 29.39 -2.11 21.55
N GLU A 358 29.15 -1.33 20.49
CA GLU A 358 30.14 -0.52 19.77
C GLU A 358 30.05 0.93 20.21
#